data_AF-U4PUC0-F1
#
_entry.id   AF-U4PUC0-F1
#
_cell.length_a   1.000
_cell.length_b   1.000
_cell.length_c   1.000
_cell.angle_alpha   90.00
_cell.angle_beta   90.00
_cell.angle_gamma   90.00
#
_symmetry.space_group_name_H-M   'P 1'
#
loop_
_entity.id
_entity.type
_entity.pdbx_description
1 polymer ?
#
loop_
_entity_poly.entity_id
_entity_poly.type
_entity_poly.pdbx_seq_one_letter_code
_entity_poly.pdbx_strand_id
1 'polypeptide(L)'
;MLERIAAAAIQFGATISLPPPARHHTIIQTMDTQMSIDGAVATPQAQGFITDRGRFVNRVEAFYLAHAAGQIKSATNGPQLYSEDLW
;
A
#
# COMPACT_ATOMS: atom_id res chain seq x y z
N MET A 1 -9.90 13.08 -14.09
CA MET A 1 -9.24 13.07 -12.76
C MET A 1 -8.25 11.91 -12.75
N LEU A 2 -7.00 12.13 -12.32
CA LEU A 2 -5.97 11.07 -12.25
C LEU A 2 -6.31 10.11 -11.10
N GLU A 3 -6.04 8.82 -11.29
CA GLU A 3 -6.17 7.81 -10.23
C GLU A 3 -5.14 8.06 -9.13
N ARG A 4 -5.55 7.91 -7.87
CA ARG A 4 -4.74 8.26 -6.69
C ARG A 4 -4.60 7.07 -5.76
N ILE A 5 -3.50 7.02 -5.03
CA ILE A 5 -3.32 6.09 -3.92
C ILE A 5 -4.16 6.55 -2.73
N ALA A 6 -5.04 5.67 -2.24
CA ALA A 6 -5.96 5.95 -1.14
C ALA A 6 -5.50 5.35 0.19
N ALA A 7 -4.93 4.14 0.19
CA ALA A 7 -4.54 3.42 1.40
C ALA A 7 -3.43 2.38 1.13
N ALA A 8 -2.62 2.07 2.15
CA ALA A 8 -1.73 0.91 2.11
C ALA A 8 -2.55 -0.39 2.14
N ALA A 9 -2.07 -1.44 1.48
CA ALA A 9 -2.77 -2.72 1.38
C ALA A 9 -1.83 -3.94 1.29
N ILE A 10 -2.35 -5.11 1.66
CA ILE A 10 -1.72 -6.42 1.48
C ILE A 10 -2.72 -7.34 0.77
N GLN A 11 -2.28 -8.02 -0.29
CA GLN A 11 -3.10 -8.95 -1.08
C GLN A 11 -2.57 -10.39 -1.02
N PHE A 12 -3.36 -11.31 -0.44
CA PHE A 12 -3.02 -12.73 -0.29
C PHE A 12 -4.28 -13.62 -0.40
N GLY A 13 -5.02 -13.51 -1.50
CA GLY A 13 -6.34 -14.17 -1.68
C GLY A 13 -7.53 -13.32 -1.17
N ALA A 14 -7.26 -12.40 -0.24
CA ALA A 14 -8.08 -11.24 0.07
C ALA A 14 -7.20 -9.99 0.04
N THR A 15 -7.82 -8.80 -0.02
CA THR A 15 -7.11 -7.53 0.14
C THR A 15 -7.49 -6.89 1.47
N ILE A 16 -6.49 -6.68 2.33
CA ILE A 16 -6.63 -5.96 3.59
C ILE A 16 -5.97 -4.60 3.43
N SER A 17 -6.69 -3.53 3.77
CA SER A 17 -6.19 -2.16 3.69
C SER A 17 -6.55 -1.37 4.94
N LEU A 18 -5.69 -0.43 5.32
CA LEU A 18 -5.96 0.54 6.38
C LEU A 18 -5.74 1.96 5.85
N PRO A 19 -6.61 2.93 6.22
CA PRO A 19 -6.49 4.30 5.74
C PRO A 19 -5.20 4.97 6.26
N PRO A 20 -4.69 6.01 5.57
CA PRO A 20 -3.57 6.80 6.05
C PRO A 20 -3.83 7.34 7.47
N PRO A 21 -2.82 7.40 8.36
CA PRO A 21 -1.39 7.21 8.09
C PRO A 21 -0.91 5.76 8.29
N ALA A 22 -1.80 4.75 8.31
CA ALA A 22 -1.39 3.37 8.48
C ALA A 22 -0.42 2.92 7.37
N ARG A 23 0.59 2.16 7.77
CA ARG A 23 1.66 1.65 6.90
C ARG A 23 1.55 0.14 6.76
N HIS A 24 2.35 -0.46 5.89
CA HIS A 24 2.36 -1.93 5.73
C HIS A 24 2.62 -2.65 7.06
N HIS A 25 3.54 -2.14 7.90
CA HIS A 25 3.77 -2.71 9.22
C HIS A 25 2.55 -2.63 10.14
N THR A 26 1.73 -1.58 10.05
CA THR A 26 0.46 -1.44 10.80
C THR A 26 -0.53 -2.52 10.39
N ILE A 27 -0.62 -2.79 9.08
CA ILE A 27 -1.52 -3.82 8.54
C ILE A 27 -1.04 -5.21 8.99
N ILE A 28 0.26 -5.49 8.91
CA ILE A 28 0.84 -6.77 9.36
C ILE A 28 0.57 -7.00 10.85
N GLN A 29 0.79 -5.99 11.70
CA GLN A 29 0.49 -6.08 13.12
C GLN A 29 -1.01 -6.30 13.38
N THR A 30 -1.89 -5.67 12.60
CA THR A 30 -3.34 -5.85 12.71
C THR A 30 -3.76 -7.26 12.30
N MET A 31 -3.18 -7.80 11.22
CA MET A 31 -3.40 -9.17 10.76
C MET A 31 -3.07 -10.18 11.87
N ASP A 32 -1.90 -10.04 12.49
CA ASP A 32 -1.43 -10.95 13.53
C ASP A 32 -2.26 -10.82 14.81
N THR A 33 -2.43 -9.59 15.31
CA THR A 33 -3.00 -9.36 16.65
C THR A 33 -4.52 -9.31 16.71
N GLN A 34 -5.20 -8.98 15.61
CA GLN A 34 -6.66 -8.77 15.59
C GLN A 34 -7.43 -9.76 14.70
N MET A 35 -6.76 -10.35 13.70
CA MET A 35 -7.42 -11.21 12.72
C MET A 35 -6.96 -12.66 12.79
N SER A 36 -5.95 -12.97 13.62
CA SER A 36 -5.30 -14.28 13.70
C SER A 36 -4.81 -14.78 12.33
N ILE A 37 -4.33 -13.85 11.49
CA ILE A 37 -3.72 -14.13 10.20
C ILE A 37 -2.21 -13.93 10.36
N ASP A 38 -1.45 -15.00 10.11
CA ASP A 38 0.01 -14.96 10.18
C ASP A 38 0.58 -13.85 9.27
N GLY A 39 1.32 -12.91 9.85
CA GLY A 39 1.98 -11.83 9.14
C GLY A 39 2.97 -12.30 8.06
N ALA A 40 3.42 -13.56 8.11
CA ALA A 40 4.29 -14.16 7.09
C ALA A 40 3.66 -14.18 5.68
N VAL A 41 2.32 -14.13 5.57
CA VAL A 41 1.63 -14.05 4.26
C VAL A 41 1.82 -12.69 3.58
N ALA A 42 2.21 -11.65 4.34
CA ALA A 42 2.44 -10.30 3.85
C ALA A 42 3.83 -10.12 3.21
N THR A 43 4.19 -11.02 2.29
CA THR A 43 5.46 -10.99 1.57
C THR A 43 5.65 -9.65 0.85
N PRO A 44 6.89 -9.25 0.51
CA PRO A 44 7.14 -8.01 -0.24
C PRO A 44 6.32 -7.89 -1.54
N GLN A 45 6.00 -9.02 -2.18
CA GLN A 45 5.20 -9.09 -3.41
C GLN A 45 3.70 -8.93 -3.15
N ALA A 46 3.22 -9.32 -1.97
CA ALA A 46 1.82 -9.15 -1.55
C ALA A 46 1.51 -7.71 -1.11
N GLN A 47 2.54 -6.92 -0.79
CA GLN A 47 2.38 -5.54 -0.32
C GLN A 47 2.16 -4.58 -1.48
N GLY A 48 1.17 -3.71 -1.32
CA GLY A 48 0.77 -2.72 -2.33
C GLY A 48 -0.15 -1.67 -1.74
N PHE A 49 -1.09 -1.18 -2.56
CA PHE A 49 -2.00 -0.10 -2.19
C PHE A 49 -3.38 -0.33 -2.80
N ILE A 50 -4.40 0.29 -2.21
CA ILE A 50 -5.72 0.46 -2.84
C ILE A 50 -5.80 1.89 -3.39
N THR A 51 -6.34 2.02 -4.60
CA THR A 51 -6.58 3.32 -5.24
C THR A 51 -7.93 3.91 -4.86
N ASP A 52 -8.15 5.19 -5.17
CA ASP A 52 -9.45 5.85 -5.07
C ASP A 52 -10.53 5.26 -5.99
N ARG A 53 -10.15 4.33 -6.88
CA ARG A 53 -11.06 3.54 -7.71
C ARG A 53 -11.35 2.14 -7.15
N GLY A 54 -10.81 1.81 -5.98
CA GLY A 54 -11.09 0.56 -5.27
C GLY A 54 -10.35 -0.67 -5.77
N ARG A 55 -9.34 -0.52 -6.64
CA ARG A 55 -8.51 -1.65 -7.10
C ARG A 55 -7.17 -1.69 -6.37
N PHE A 56 -6.64 -2.91 -6.22
CA PHE A 56 -5.30 -3.13 -5.70
C PHE A 56 -4.24 -2.85 -6.78
N VAL A 57 -3.14 -2.24 -6.37
CA VAL A 57 -1.94 -2.01 -7.19
C VAL A 57 -0.70 -2.41 -6.42
N ASN A 58 0.27 -3.03 -7.10
CA ASN A 58 1.56 -3.33 -6.49
C ASN A 58 2.41 -2.05 -6.31
N ARG A 59 3.54 -2.16 -5.61
CA ARG A 59 4.41 -1.00 -5.33
C ARG A 59 4.94 -0.30 -6.58
N VAL A 60 5.15 -1.01 -7.68
CA VAL A 60 5.71 -0.43 -8.92
C VAL A 60 4.65 0.40 -9.63
N GLU A 61 3.47 -0.17 -9.85
CA GLU A 61 2.36 0.57 -10.44
C GLU A 61 1.94 1.74 -9.55
N ALA A 62 1.90 1.52 -8.23
CA ALA A 62 1.56 2.56 -7.27
C ALA A 62 2.51 3.77 -7.37
N PHE A 63 3.82 3.54 -7.58
CA PHE A 63 4.79 4.62 -7.75
C PHE A 63 4.43 5.52 -8.93
N TYR A 64 4.16 4.94 -10.10
CA TYR A 64 3.81 5.74 -11.29
C TYR A 64 2.48 6.49 -11.12
N LEU A 65 1.48 5.87 -10.50
CA LEU A 65 0.21 6.53 -10.18
C LEU A 65 0.40 7.69 -9.19
N ALA A 66 1.10 7.45 -8.09
CA ALA A 66 1.39 8.46 -7.08
C ALA A 66 2.22 9.62 -7.63
N HIS A 67 3.22 9.32 -8.47
CA HIS A 67 4.04 10.33 -9.15
C HIS A 67 3.19 11.19 -10.08
N ALA A 68 2.39 10.57 -10.96
CA ALA A 68 1.49 11.29 -11.86
C ALA A 68 0.45 12.13 -11.11
N ALA A 69 -0.04 11.64 -9.97
CA ALA A 69 -1.02 12.32 -9.12
C ALA A 69 -0.41 13.37 -8.16
N GLY A 70 0.92 13.52 -8.14
CA GLY A 70 1.65 14.44 -7.26
C GLY A 70 1.54 14.11 -5.77
N GLN A 71 1.46 12.83 -5.40
CA GLN A 71 1.29 12.38 -4.01
C GLN A 71 2.60 12.07 -3.28
N ILE A 72 3.71 11.90 -4.00
CA ILE A 72 5.01 11.56 -3.42
C ILE A 72 5.58 12.79 -2.70
N LYS A 73 5.79 12.66 -1.38
CA LYS A 73 6.32 13.73 -0.51
C LYS A 73 7.83 13.63 -0.31
N SER A 74 8.39 12.43 -0.42
CA SER A 74 9.83 12.15 -0.27
C SER A 74 10.57 12.24 -1.60
N ALA A 75 11.88 12.46 -1.57
CA ALA A 75 12.73 12.38 -2.75
C ALA A 75 13.03 10.91 -3.13
N THR A 76 12.00 10.10 -3.34
CA THR A 76 12.14 8.69 -3.74
C THR A 76 12.39 8.59 -5.25
N ASN A 77 13.43 7.83 -5.63
CA ASN A 77 13.84 7.63 -7.02
C ASN A 77 13.13 6.45 -7.73
N GLY A 78 12.20 5.77 -7.03
CA GLY A 78 11.44 4.64 -7.58
C GLY A 78 12.29 3.39 -7.89
N PRO A 79 11.76 2.41 -8.64
CA PRO A 79 10.40 2.38 -9.18
C PRO A 79 9.36 1.84 -8.20
N GLN A 80 9.73 1.47 -6.97
CA GLN A 80 8.78 0.97 -5.96
C GLN A 80 8.37 2.07 -4.99
N LEU A 81 7.07 2.16 -4.71
CA LEU A 81 6.50 3.05 -3.72
C LEU A 81 6.42 2.38 -2.34
N TYR A 82 6.88 3.08 -1.32
CA TYR A 82 6.69 2.74 0.07
C TYR A 82 5.63 3.65 0.69
N SER A 83 4.95 3.17 1.73
CA SER A 83 3.91 3.95 2.41
C SER A 83 4.46 5.28 2.98
N GLU A 84 5.71 5.23 3.41
CA GLU A 84 6.57 6.31 3.88
C GLU A 84 6.77 7.43 2.85
N ASP A 85 6.66 7.11 1.55
CA ASP A 85 6.81 8.09 0.49
C ASP A 85 5.58 8.99 0.34
N LEU A 86 4.43 8.55 0.88
CA LEU A 86 3.15 9.26 0.81
C LEU A 86 2.79 9.95 2.14
N TRP A 87 3.15 9.36 3.27
CA TRP A 87 2.78 9.82 4.62
C TRP A 87 3.85 9.52 5.67
#